data_AF-W8CCL7-F1
#
_entry.id   AF-W8CCL7-F1
#
_cell.length_a   1.000
_cell.length_b   1.000
_cell.length_c   1.000
_cell.angle_alpha   90.00
_cell.angle_beta   90.00
_cell.angle_gamma   90.00
#
_symmetry.space_group_name_H-M   'P 1'
#
loop_
_entity.id
_entity.type
_entity.pdbx_description
1 polymer ?
#
loop_
_entity_poly.entity_id
_entity_poly.type
_entity_poly.pdbx_seq_one_letter_code
_entity_poly.pdbx_strand_id
1 'polypeptide(L)'
;SDSDAFYNTQDIGRKSSMKQALILVTAALLLAQLVHTLPHNKREAVATADSSEDNSPKMILLVYTLTEITRLSKWALDNGVVVIKNTINELNELPVKDELLQANITRMATVVKEISDLSLSEEDPDSLLKLFTSMMNFANMLGDYQSMPEDSKLKLTLKTALESNGFNKFDKEFENKMVDFAGKFDKAFGEYVQALSPAEKESESKLLKWFDEYKTETDDDKKLDKFGEFFDILN
;
A
#
# COMPACT_ATOMS: atom_id res chain seq x y z
N SER A 1 -38.20 -5.29 -21.47
CA SER A 1 -37.62 -5.65 -20.16
C SER A 1 -36.10 -5.87 -20.25
N ASP A 2 -35.40 -5.15 -21.13
CA ASP A 2 -33.94 -5.34 -21.37
C ASP A 2 -33.07 -4.19 -20.85
N SER A 3 -33.64 -3.19 -20.17
CA SER A 3 -32.84 -2.08 -19.58
C SER A 3 -32.18 -2.45 -18.26
N ASP A 4 -32.68 -3.44 -17.53
CA ASP A 4 -32.29 -3.66 -16.14
C ASP A 4 -31.07 -4.58 -16.00
N ALA A 5 -30.70 -5.31 -17.06
CA ALA A 5 -29.51 -6.15 -17.09
C ALA A 5 -28.21 -5.38 -17.39
N PHE A 6 -28.30 -4.21 -18.05
CA PHE A 6 -27.13 -3.39 -18.42
C PHE A 6 -26.67 -2.45 -17.28
N TYR A 7 -27.60 -2.04 -16.40
CA TYR A 7 -27.27 -1.22 -15.23
C TYR A 7 -26.57 -2.01 -14.12
N ASN A 8 -26.74 -3.33 -14.06
CA ASN A 8 -26.25 -4.14 -12.94
C ASN A 8 -24.77 -4.54 -13.09
N THR A 9 -24.27 -4.71 -14.32
CA THR A 9 -22.86 -5.04 -14.58
C THR A 9 -21.91 -3.84 -14.44
N GLN A 10 -22.39 -2.62 -14.74
CA GLN A 10 -21.61 -1.40 -14.47
C GLN A 10 -21.46 -1.12 -12.97
N ASP A 11 -22.49 -1.36 -12.15
CA ASP A 11 -22.44 -1.04 -10.72
C ASP A 11 -21.60 -2.05 -9.91
N ILE A 12 -21.56 -3.32 -10.34
CA ILE A 12 -20.70 -4.36 -9.74
C ILE A 12 -19.21 -4.10 -10.05
N GLY A 13 -18.88 -3.72 -11.30
CA GLY A 13 -17.51 -3.31 -11.65
C GLY A 13 -17.09 -2.01 -10.94
N ARG A 14 -18.03 -1.07 -10.77
CA ARG A 14 -17.81 0.23 -10.11
C ARG A 14 -17.57 0.11 -8.60
N LYS A 15 -18.27 -0.78 -7.91
CA LYS A 15 -18.01 -1.08 -6.48
C LYS A 15 -16.66 -1.78 -6.28
N SER A 16 -16.24 -2.62 -7.24
CA SER A 16 -14.95 -3.31 -7.18
C SER A 16 -13.78 -2.32 -7.28
N SER A 17 -13.78 -1.44 -8.28
CA SER A 17 -12.65 -0.52 -8.52
C SER A 17 -12.47 0.53 -7.41
N MET A 18 -13.56 0.97 -6.76
CA MET A 18 -13.48 1.88 -5.61
C MET A 18 -12.88 1.20 -4.37
N LYS A 19 -13.21 -0.07 -4.12
CA LYS A 19 -12.63 -0.82 -3.00
C LYS A 19 -11.14 -1.08 -3.19
N GLN A 20 -10.73 -1.44 -4.40
CA GLN A 20 -9.35 -1.82 -4.69
C GLN A 20 -8.39 -0.64 -4.61
N ALA A 21 -8.83 0.51 -5.12
CA ALA A 21 -8.06 1.73 -5.09
C ALA A 21 -8.05 2.39 -3.68
N LEU A 22 -9.04 2.11 -2.83
CA LEU A 22 -9.05 2.43 -1.40
C LEU A 22 -8.03 1.57 -0.63
N ILE A 23 -7.90 0.27 -0.96
CA ILE A 23 -6.88 -0.61 -0.37
C ILE A 23 -5.46 -0.08 -0.63
N LEU A 24 -5.18 0.47 -1.82
CA LEU A 24 -3.90 1.13 -2.14
C LEU A 24 -3.63 2.36 -1.26
N VAL A 25 -4.64 3.20 -1.06
CA VAL A 25 -4.55 4.40 -0.21
C VAL A 25 -4.35 4.01 1.25
N THR A 26 -5.12 3.06 1.76
CA THR A 26 -5.03 2.59 3.14
C THR A 26 -3.71 1.86 3.39
N ALA A 27 -3.22 1.05 2.46
CA ALA A 27 -1.89 0.43 2.55
C ALA A 27 -0.78 1.49 2.65
N ALA A 28 -0.89 2.61 1.94
CA ALA A 28 0.08 3.70 2.04
C ALA A 28 -0.04 4.53 3.32
N LEU A 29 -1.24 4.67 3.90
CA LEU A 29 -1.44 5.28 5.21
C LEU A 29 -0.80 4.43 6.33
N LEU A 30 -0.86 3.11 6.22
CA LEU A 30 -0.16 2.20 7.13
C LEU A 30 1.37 2.39 7.05
N LEU A 31 1.90 2.60 5.84
CA LEU A 31 3.30 2.97 5.64
C LEU A 31 3.66 4.34 6.23
N ALA A 32 2.73 5.30 6.22
CA ALA A 32 2.90 6.61 6.85
C ALA A 32 3.02 6.49 8.37
N GLN A 33 2.13 5.70 8.99
CA GLN A 33 2.17 5.41 10.42
C GLN A 33 3.48 4.74 10.81
N LEU A 34 3.97 3.81 9.98
CA LEU A 34 5.26 3.14 10.16
C LEU A 34 6.44 4.14 10.19
N VAL A 35 6.46 5.07 9.25
CA VAL A 35 7.47 6.14 9.18
C VAL A 35 7.48 6.96 10.47
N HIS A 36 6.32 7.36 10.98
CA HIS A 36 6.28 8.23 12.16
C HIS A 36 6.53 7.51 13.48
N THR A 37 6.28 6.20 13.54
CA THR A 37 6.35 5.41 14.79
C THR A 37 7.71 4.72 15.00
N LEU A 38 8.48 4.43 13.96
CA LEU A 38 9.78 3.75 14.12
C LEU A 38 10.93 4.72 14.44
N PRO A 39 11.56 4.62 15.63
CA PRO A 39 12.78 5.37 15.94
C PRO A 39 13.95 4.95 15.03
N HIS A 40 14.86 5.89 14.77
CA HIS A 40 15.90 5.77 13.74
C HIS A 40 16.77 4.50 13.89
N ASN A 41 17.14 4.15 15.13
CA ASN A 41 17.91 2.95 15.46
C ASN A 41 17.21 1.62 15.08
N LYS A 42 15.87 1.57 15.09
CA LYS A 42 15.12 0.38 14.65
C LYS A 42 15.04 0.30 13.11
N ARG A 43 15.19 1.42 12.39
CA ARG A 43 15.27 1.42 10.91
C ARG A 43 16.61 0.87 10.42
N GLU A 44 17.69 1.19 11.12
CA GLU A 44 19.04 0.67 10.83
C GLU A 44 19.15 -0.84 11.03
N ALA A 45 18.53 -1.39 12.08
CA ALA A 45 18.51 -2.84 12.32
C ALA A 45 17.81 -3.62 11.20
N VAL A 46 16.85 -2.99 10.51
CA VAL A 46 16.11 -3.58 9.38
C VAL A 46 16.91 -3.47 8.09
N ALA A 47 17.65 -2.37 7.90
CA ALA A 47 18.52 -2.17 6.74
C ALA A 47 19.76 -3.06 6.76
N THR A 48 20.23 -3.46 7.94
CA THR A 48 21.50 -4.20 8.11
C THR A 48 21.35 -5.70 8.30
N ALA A 49 20.12 -6.21 8.50
CA ALA A 49 19.61 -7.60 8.53
C ALA A 49 20.51 -8.80 8.95
N ASP A 50 21.74 -8.60 9.42
CA ASP A 50 22.76 -9.65 9.48
C ASP A 50 23.71 -9.54 10.69
N SER A 51 23.39 -8.73 11.72
CA SER A 51 24.21 -8.76 12.95
C SER A 51 23.45 -8.48 14.25
N SER A 52 22.95 -9.54 14.89
CA SER A 52 23.27 -9.86 16.29
C SER A 52 22.58 -11.14 16.74
N GLU A 53 23.35 -12.00 17.39
CA GLU A 53 22.89 -13.12 18.21
C GLU A 53 21.85 -12.62 19.25
N ASP A 54 20.75 -13.36 19.41
CA ASP A 54 19.64 -13.15 20.37
C ASP A 54 18.57 -12.10 19.99
N ASN A 55 17.96 -12.25 18.80
CA ASN A 55 16.72 -11.52 18.47
C ASN A 55 15.51 -12.20 19.12
N SER A 56 14.82 -11.50 20.03
CA SER A 56 13.57 -11.98 20.62
C SER A 56 12.54 -12.34 19.53
N PRO A 57 11.64 -13.31 19.77
CA PRO A 57 10.60 -13.69 18.80
C PRO A 57 9.81 -12.48 18.25
N LYS A 58 9.62 -11.46 19.08
CA LYS A 58 8.95 -10.20 18.73
C LYS A 58 9.75 -9.39 17.71
N MET A 59 11.07 -9.29 17.86
CA MET A 59 11.93 -8.61 16.90
C MET A 59 11.95 -9.34 15.55
N ILE A 60 11.94 -10.67 15.57
CA ILE A 60 11.83 -11.48 14.34
C ILE A 60 10.53 -11.17 13.60
N LEU A 61 9.39 -11.14 14.31
CA LEU A 61 8.09 -10.79 13.73
C LEU A 61 8.09 -9.37 13.13
N LEU A 62 8.68 -8.39 13.82
CA LEU A 62 8.79 -7.02 13.33
C LEU A 62 9.64 -6.94 12.04
N VAL A 63 10.84 -7.51 12.05
CA VAL A 63 11.76 -7.50 10.90
C VAL A 63 11.13 -8.20 9.70
N TYR A 64 10.47 -9.33 9.92
CA TYR A 64 9.72 -10.03 8.88
C TYR A 64 8.65 -9.14 8.25
N THR A 65 7.80 -8.53 9.10
CA THR A 65 6.68 -7.68 8.65
C THR A 65 7.19 -6.49 7.84
N LEU A 66 8.23 -5.81 8.33
CA LEU A 66 8.88 -4.69 7.65
C LEU A 66 9.47 -5.10 6.30
N THR A 67 10.09 -6.27 6.24
CA THR A 67 10.69 -6.80 5.01
C THR A 67 9.62 -7.04 3.94
N GLU A 68 8.51 -7.71 4.28
CA GLU A 68 7.44 -7.97 3.33
C GLU A 68 6.75 -6.67 2.87
N ILE A 69 6.52 -5.73 3.78
CA ILE A 69 5.96 -4.41 3.47
C ILE A 69 6.88 -3.61 2.52
N THR A 70 8.18 -3.66 2.75
CA THR A 70 9.19 -3.03 1.88
C THR A 70 9.15 -3.64 0.48
N ARG A 71 9.09 -4.98 0.38
CA ARG A 71 8.97 -5.70 -0.91
C ARG A 71 7.69 -5.33 -1.65
N LEU A 72 6.56 -5.26 -0.94
CA LEU A 72 5.28 -4.88 -1.51
C LEU A 72 5.31 -3.44 -2.03
N SER A 73 5.86 -2.51 -1.24
CA SER A 73 5.96 -1.09 -1.59
C SER A 73 6.81 -0.89 -2.84
N LYS A 74 7.98 -1.55 -2.91
CA LYS A 74 8.84 -1.52 -4.08
C LYS A 74 8.13 -2.07 -5.32
N TRP A 75 7.47 -3.22 -5.20
CA TRP A 75 6.72 -3.78 -6.32
C TRP A 75 5.62 -2.82 -6.80
N ALA A 76 4.86 -2.22 -5.88
CA ALA A 76 3.78 -1.30 -6.22
C ALA A 76 4.29 -0.06 -6.96
N LEU A 77 5.40 0.52 -6.50
CA LEU A 77 6.05 1.65 -7.15
C LEU A 77 6.62 1.30 -8.53
N ASP A 78 7.37 0.19 -8.64
CA ASP A 78 7.99 -0.25 -9.90
C ASP A 78 6.95 -0.49 -11.00
N ASN A 79 5.83 -1.13 -10.65
CA ASN A 79 4.79 -1.47 -11.61
C ASN A 79 3.80 -0.31 -11.83
N GLY A 80 3.46 0.42 -10.77
CA GLY A 80 2.59 1.59 -10.84
C GLY A 80 3.17 2.69 -11.71
N VAL A 81 4.48 2.95 -11.61
CA VAL A 81 5.17 3.93 -12.47
C VAL A 81 5.02 3.62 -13.95
N VAL A 82 5.05 2.34 -14.35
CA VAL A 82 4.86 1.97 -15.75
C VAL A 82 3.47 2.36 -16.24
N VAL A 83 2.43 2.05 -15.45
CA VAL A 83 1.04 2.44 -15.76
C VAL A 83 0.92 3.96 -15.90
N ILE A 84 1.48 4.71 -14.95
CA ILE A 84 1.39 6.18 -14.95
C ILE A 84 2.19 6.80 -16.10
N LYS A 85 3.40 6.30 -16.40
CA LYS A 85 4.19 6.76 -17.57
C LYS A 85 3.42 6.59 -18.87
N ASN A 86 2.80 5.44 -19.08
CA ASN A 86 2.01 5.18 -20.29
C ASN A 86 0.74 6.05 -20.34
N THR A 87 0.08 6.23 -19.20
CA THR A 87 -1.07 7.14 -19.06
C THR A 87 -0.71 8.58 -19.43
N ILE A 88 0.43 9.08 -18.93
CA ILE A 88 0.93 10.42 -19.29
C ILE A 88 1.15 10.54 -20.80
N ASN A 89 1.74 9.53 -21.43
CA ASN A 89 2.00 9.54 -22.87
C ASN A 89 0.68 9.65 -23.66
N GLU A 90 -0.32 8.82 -23.34
CA GLU A 90 -1.64 8.88 -23.99
C GLU A 90 -2.33 10.23 -23.77
N LEU A 91 -2.34 10.74 -22.53
CA LEU A 91 -2.97 12.03 -22.22
C LEU A 91 -2.31 13.20 -22.95
N ASN A 92 -0.98 13.14 -23.16
CA ASN A 92 -0.25 14.16 -23.91
C ASN A 92 -0.63 14.20 -25.40
N GLU A 93 -1.06 13.08 -25.98
CA GLU A 93 -1.50 12.98 -27.38
C GLU A 93 -2.89 13.60 -27.62
N LEU A 94 -3.66 13.87 -26.56
CA LEU A 94 -5.00 14.47 -26.71
C LEU A 94 -4.92 15.86 -27.37
N PRO A 95 -5.76 16.16 -28.38
CA PRO A 95 -5.67 17.41 -29.15
C PRO A 95 -6.03 18.65 -28.33
N VAL A 96 -6.83 18.49 -27.27
CA VAL A 96 -7.26 19.57 -26.37
C VAL A 96 -7.02 19.11 -24.94
N LYS A 97 -6.23 19.90 -24.19
CA LYS A 97 -5.98 19.71 -22.77
C LYS A 97 -6.36 21.00 -22.06
N ASP A 98 -7.35 20.93 -21.18
CA ASP A 98 -7.66 22.05 -20.30
C ASP A 98 -6.64 22.16 -19.15
N GLU A 99 -6.69 23.25 -18.41
CA GLU A 99 -5.74 23.53 -17.32
C GLU A 99 -5.75 22.45 -16.23
N LEU A 100 -6.91 21.88 -15.92
CA LEU A 100 -7.04 20.84 -14.90
C LEU A 100 -6.42 19.53 -15.35
N LEU A 101 -6.63 19.14 -16.60
CA LEU A 101 -5.98 17.97 -17.19
C LEU A 101 -4.46 18.17 -17.24
N GLN A 102 -3.99 19.34 -17.66
CA GLN A 102 -2.56 19.65 -17.70
C GLN A 102 -1.92 19.61 -16.29
N ALA A 103 -2.63 20.08 -15.26
CA ALA A 103 -2.17 20.00 -13.88
C ALA A 103 -2.04 18.54 -13.41
N ASN A 104 -2.99 17.67 -13.76
CA ASN A 104 -2.92 16.24 -13.43
C ASN A 104 -1.77 15.53 -14.15
N ILE A 105 -1.58 15.79 -15.45
CA ILE A 105 -0.43 15.26 -16.20
C ILE A 105 0.88 15.68 -15.53
N THR A 106 1.00 16.95 -15.15
CA THR A 106 2.19 17.49 -14.49
C THR A 106 2.44 16.81 -13.14
N ARG A 107 1.40 16.64 -12.33
CA ARG A 107 1.49 15.93 -11.05
C ARG A 107 1.91 14.48 -11.21
N MET A 108 1.31 13.76 -12.17
CA MET A 108 1.68 12.38 -12.49
C MET A 108 3.16 12.29 -12.90
N ALA A 109 3.64 13.23 -13.71
CA ALA A 109 5.04 13.28 -14.12
C ALA A 109 5.99 13.53 -12.93
N THR A 110 5.60 14.39 -11.98
CA THR A 110 6.37 14.63 -10.75
C THR A 110 6.49 13.35 -9.92
N VAL A 111 5.38 12.65 -9.65
CA VAL A 111 5.39 11.39 -8.90
C VAL A 111 6.24 10.33 -9.59
N VAL A 112 6.09 10.20 -10.92
CA VAL A 112 6.92 9.29 -11.72
C VAL A 112 8.41 9.61 -11.60
N LYS A 113 8.77 10.89 -11.61
CA LYS A 113 10.15 11.33 -11.47
C LYS A 113 10.69 11.01 -10.08
N GLU A 114 9.95 11.35 -9.02
CA GLU A 114 10.32 11.05 -7.64
C GLU A 114 10.61 9.56 -7.43
N ILE A 115 9.77 8.69 -8.00
CA ILE A 115 9.95 7.24 -7.90
C ILE A 115 11.12 6.76 -8.79
N SER A 116 11.29 7.34 -9.99
CA SER A 116 12.40 6.94 -10.88
C SER A 116 13.77 7.36 -10.35
N ASP A 117 13.82 8.47 -9.59
CA ASP A 117 15.03 8.98 -8.93
C ASP A 117 15.26 8.32 -7.56
N LEU A 118 14.36 7.43 -7.11
CA LEU A 118 14.46 6.74 -5.84
C LEU A 118 15.65 5.76 -5.86
N SER A 119 16.70 6.11 -5.12
CA SER A 119 17.81 5.22 -4.82
C SER A 119 17.62 4.59 -3.44
N LEU A 120 17.59 3.26 -3.38
CA LEU A 120 17.53 2.50 -2.14
C LEU A 120 18.87 1.82 -1.94
N SER A 121 19.52 2.10 -0.81
CA SER A 121 20.76 1.47 -0.37
C SER A 121 20.61 0.98 1.06
N GLU A 122 21.15 -0.21 1.35
CA GLU A 122 21.25 -0.75 2.71
C GLU A 122 22.15 0.12 3.60
N GLU A 123 23.07 0.87 2.99
CA GLU A 123 23.97 1.82 3.67
C GLU A 123 23.32 3.18 3.96
N ASP A 124 22.16 3.45 3.36
CA ASP A 124 21.43 4.70 3.56
C ASP A 124 20.28 4.47 4.57
N PRO A 125 20.42 4.98 5.81
CA PRO A 125 19.45 4.76 6.87
C PRO A 125 18.08 5.42 6.58
N ASP A 126 18.01 6.32 5.59
CA ASP A 126 16.79 6.95 5.14
C ASP A 126 16.12 6.22 3.96
N SER A 127 16.70 5.13 3.44
CA SER A 127 16.13 4.39 2.29
C SER A 127 14.68 3.96 2.51
N LEU A 128 14.37 3.41 3.70
CA LEU A 128 13.00 3.00 4.05
C LEU A 128 12.05 4.21 4.13
N LEU A 129 12.54 5.32 4.69
CA LEU A 129 11.77 6.56 4.77
C LEU A 129 11.44 7.10 3.37
N LYS A 130 12.43 7.12 2.47
CA LYS A 130 12.27 7.57 1.09
C LYS A 130 11.27 6.67 0.35
N LEU A 131 11.41 5.35 0.49
CA LEU A 131 10.49 4.38 -0.11
C LEU A 131 9.04 4.63 0.31
N PHE A 132 8.79 4.73 1.62
CA PHE A 132 7.44 4.91 2.15
C PHE A 132 6.86 6.30 1.82
N THR A 133 7.71 7.34 1.76
CA THR A 133 7.30 8.67 1.29
C THR A 133 6.88 8.63 -0.18
N SER A 134 7.65 7.97 -1.05
CA SER A 134 7.28 7.80 -2.46
C SER A 134 5.98 7.01 -2.62
N MET A 135 5.77 5.96 -1.83
CA MET A 135 4.52 5.19 -1.82
C MET A 135 3.33 6.05 -1.36
N MET A 136 3.51 6.90 -0.36
CA MET A 136 2.50 7.84 0.09
C MET A 136 2.13 8.85 -1.00
N ASN A 137 3.12 9.44 -1.67
CA ASN A 137 2.87 10.38 -2.77
C ASN A 137 2.13 9.73 -3.93
N PHE A 138 2.53 8.50 -4.29
CA PHE A 138 1.85 7.70 -5.31
C PHE A 138 0.39 7.42 -4.95
N ALA A 139 0.15 6.97 -3.71
CA ALA A 139 -1.20 6.66 -3.24
C ALA A 139 -2.08 7.91 -3.12
N ASN A 140 -1.55 9.03 -2.61
CA ASN A 140 -2.28 10.29 -2.52
C ASN A 140 -2.71 10.80 -3.90
N MET A 141 -1.84 10.66 -4.92
CA MET A 141 -2.20 10.99 -6.29
C MET A 141 -3.39 10.15 -6.81
N LEU A 142 -3.38 8.84 -6.53
CA LEU A 142 -4.50 7.96 -6.90
C LEU A 142 -5.76 8.25 -6.08
N GLY A 143 -5.63 8.54 -4.78
CA GLY A 143 -6.73 8.89 -3.89
C GLY A 143 -7.42 10.19 -4.29
N ASP A 144 -6.64 11.21 -4.67
CA ASP A 144 -7.20 12.48 -5.14
C ASP A 144 -8.00 12.28 -6.44
N TYR A 145 -7.48 11.48 -7.38
CA TYR A 145 -8.23 11.06 -8.57
C TYR A 145 -9.54 10.34 -8.21
N GLN A 146 -9.51 9.42 -7.25
CA GLN A 146 -10.71 8.70 -6.82
C GLN A 146 -11.76 9.60 -6.18
N SER A 147 -11.32 10.62 -5.44
CA SER A 147 -12.22 11.56 -4.75
C SER A 147 -12.91 12.57 -5.69
N MET A 148 -12.50 12.63 -6.96
CA MET A 148 -13.14 13.51 -7.95
C MET A 148 -14.61 13.13 -8.18
N PRO A 149 -15.49 14.09 -8.54
CA PRO A 149 -16.88 13.79 -8.89
C PRO A 149 -16.98 12.78 -10.04
N GLU A 150 -17.85 11.78 -9.90
CA GLU A 150 -18.04 10.67 -10.87
C GLU A 150 -18.43 11.15 -12.27
N ASP A 151 -19.21 12.21 -12.36
CA ASP A 151 -19.69 12.82 -13.59
C ASP A 151 -18.72 13.85 -14.18
N SER A 152 -17.58 14.11 -13.52
CA SER A 152 -16.60 15.06 -14.03
C SER A 152 -15.91 14.53 -15.29
N LYS A 153 -15.86 15.37 -16.32
CA LYS A 153 -15.14 15.09 -17.57
C LYS A 153 -13.68 14.71 -17.32
N LEU A 154 -13.05 15.39 -16.35
CA LEU A 154 -11.68 15.12 -15.93
C LEU A 154 -11.53 13.68 -15.41
N LYS A 155 -12.35 13.25 -14.45
CA LYS A 155 -12.28 11.89 -13.89
C LYS A 155 -12.48 10.84 -14.97
N LEU A 156 -13.47 11.02 -15.84
CA LEU A 156 -13.73 10.09 -16.95
C LEU A 156 -12.56 9.99 -17.93
N THR A 157 -11.90 11.12 -18.22
CA THR A 157 -10.72 11.16 -19.09
C THR A 157 -9.54 10.43 -18.44
N LEU A 158 -9.23 10.73 -17.17
CA LEU A 158 -8.16 10.07 -16.42
C LEU A 158 -8.42 8.57 -16.26
N LYS A 159 -9.67 8.20 -15.95
CA LYS A 159 -10.10 6.79 -15.83
C LYS A 159 -9.82 6.02 -17.11
N THR A 160 -10.28 6.55 -18.24
CA THR A 160 -10.13 5.89 -19.55
C THR A 160 -8.65 5.67 -19.87
N ALA A 161 -7.82 6.69 -19.64
CA ALA A 161 -6.39 6.58 -19.89
C ALA A 161 -5.71 5.58 -18.92
N LEU A 162 -6.02 5.61 -17.63
CA LEU A 162 -5.48 4.67 -16.64
C LEU A 162 -5.85 3.22 -16.97
N GLU A 163 -7.13 2.96 -17.25
CA GLU A 163 -7.63 1.62 -17.56
C GLU A 163 -7.00 1.08 -18.86
N SER A 164 -6.89 1.91 -19.89
CA SER A 164 -6.25 1.55 -21.18
C SER A 164 -4.77 1.23 -21.03
N ASN A 165 -4.11 1.80 -20.02
CA ASN A 165 -2.69 1.61 -19.73
C ASN A 165 -2.41 0.59 -18.62
N GLY A 166 -3.39 -0.26 -18.30
CA GLY A 166 -3.19 -1.44 -17.46
C GLY A 166 -3.44 -1.24 -15.97
N PHE A 167 -4.07 -0.13 -15.55
CA PHE A 167 -4.39 0.11 -14.14
C PHE A 167 -5.19 -1.02 -13.51
N ASN A 168 -6.23 -1.53 -14.17
CA ASN A 168 -7.05 -2.64 -13.64
C ASN A 168 -6.24 -3.93 -13.40
N LYS A 169 -5.22 -4.18 -14.21
CA LYS A 169 -4.33 -5.32 -14.03
C LYS A 169 -3.40 -5.08 -12.84
N PHE A 170 -2.77 -3.92 -12.78
CA PHE A 170 -1.91 -3.52 -11.67
C PHE A 170 -2.63 -3.61 -10.33
N ASP A 171 -3.84 -3.05 -10.26
CA ASP A 171 -4.68 -2.98 -9.08
C ASP A 171 -5.07 -4.39 -8.57
N LYS A 172 -5.52 -5.27 -9.47
CA LYS A 172 -5.80 -6.67 -9.15
C LYS A 172 -4.55 -7.44 -8.69
N GLU A 173 -3.39 -7.18 -9.29
CA GLU A 173 -2.14 -7.81 -8.86
C GLU A 173 -1.68 -7.30 -7.48
N PHE A 174 -1.91 -6.01 -7.19
CA PHE A 174 -1.67 -5.44 -5.87
C PHE A 174 -2.55 -6.09 -4.81
N GLU A 175 -3.85 -6.23 -5.07
CA GLU A 175 -4.80 -6.90 -4.18
C GLU A 175 -4.35 -8.34 -3.88
N ASN A 176 -4.00 -9.13 -4.91
CA ASN A 176 -3.49 -10.49 -4.71
C ASN A 176 -2.23 -10.53 -3.83
N LYS A 177 -1.34 -9.54 -3.96
CA LYS A 177 -0.14 -9.43 -3.13
C LYS A 177 -0.44 -9.02 -1.70
N MET A 178 -1.45 -8.18 -1.48
CA MET A 178 -1.95 -7.86 -0.13
C MET A 178 -2.54 -9.10 0.54
N VAL A 179 -3.29 -9.92 -0.19
CA VAL A 179 -3.83 -11.19 0.31
C VAL A 179 -2.70 -12.18 0.64
N ASP A 180 -1.70 -12.31 -0.24
CA ASP A 180 -0.50 -13.15 0.01
C ASP A 180 0.26 -12.66 1.25
N PHE A 181 0.46 -11.34 1.38
CA PHE A 181 1.05 -10.73 2.56
C PHE A 181 0.27 -11.05 3.85
N ALA A 182 -1.06 -10.89 3.84
CA ALA A 182 -1.88 -11.17 5.00
C ALA A 182 -1.78 -12.65 5.44
N GLY A 183 -1.80 -13.59 4.49
CA GLY A 183 -1.63 -15.02 4.79
C GLY A 183 -0.24 -15.36 5.33
N LYS A 184 0.80 -14.73 4.77
CA LYS A 184 2.18 -14.82 5.25
C LYS A 184 2.35 -14.25 6.66
N PHE A 185 1.73 -13.12 6.95
CA PHE A 185 1.73 -12.48 8.25
C PHE A 185 1.01 -13.35 9.30
N ASP A 186 -0.17 -13.90 9.00
CA ASP A 186 -0.89 -14.83 9.90
C ASP A 186 -0.01 -16.03 10.27
N LYS A 187 0.71 -16.59 9.28
CA LYS A 187 1.68 -17.67 9.52
C LYS A 187 2.84 -17.23 10.41
N ALA A 188 3.49 -16.11 10.10
CA ALA A 188 4.61 -15.58 10.88
C ALA A 188 4.20 -15.24 12.33
N PHE A 189 3.00 -14.70 12.52
CA PHE A 189 2.44 -14.47 13.84
C PHE A 189 2.19 -15.78 14.59
N GLY A 190 1.66 -16.81 13.91
CA GLY A 190 1.51 -18.15 14.49
C GLY A 190 2.85 -18.75 14.95
N GLU A 191 3.91 -18.61 14.16
CA GLU A 191 5.27 -19.01 14.52
C GLU A 191 5.81 -18.22 15.72
N TYR A 192 5.56 -16.91 15.76
CA TYR A 192 5.86 -16.06 16.92
C TYR A 192 5.19 -16.58 18.20
N VAL A 193 3.88 -16.87 18.18
CA VAL A 193 3.13 -17.36 19.35
C VAL A 193 3.64 -18.73 19.82
N GLN A 194 4.08 -19.59 18.91
CA GLN A 194 4.66 -20.90 19.24
C GLN A 194 6.02 -20.78 19.92
N ALA A 195 6.80 -19.74 19.59
CA ALA A 195 8.10 -19.48 20.18
C ALA A 195 8.03 -18.91 21.61
N LEU A 196 6.87 -18.37 22.04
CA LEU A 196 6.70 -17.81 23.38
C LEU A 196 6.53 -18.89 24.45
N SER A 197 7.26 -18.75 25.55
CA SER A 197 7.01 -19.44 26.81
C SER A 197 5.68 -18.99 27.47
N PRO A 198 5.14 -19.74 28.44
CA PRO A 198 3.92 -19.34 29.14
C PRO A 198 4.01 -17.95 29.80
N ALA A 199 5.15 -17.62 30.40
CA ALA A 199 5.37 -16.31 31.02
C ALA A 199 5.44 -15.19 29.98
N GLU A 200 6.07 -15.44 28.82
CA GLU A 200 6.12 -14.46 27.74
C GLU A 200 4.74 -14.22 27.13
N LYS A 201 3.90 -15.26 26.99
CA LYS A 201 2.50 -15.10 26.54
C LYS A 201 1.68 -14.20 27.45
N GLU A 202 1.91 -14.26 28.76
CA GLU A 202 1.25 -13.36 29.71
C GLU A 202 1.71 -11.91 29.50
N SER A 203 3.03 -11.70 29.33
CA SER A 203 3.60 -10.38 29.06
C SER A 203 3.19 -9.78 27.69
N GLU A 204 2.91 -10.63 26.69
CA GLU A 204 2.53 -10.25 25.33
C GLU A 204 1.00 -10.27 25.11
N SER A 205 0.21 -10.39 26.19
CA SER A 205 -1.26 -10.51 26.14
C SER A 205 -1.95 -9.40 25.32
N LYS A 206 -1.41 -8.18 25.29
CA LYS A 206 -1.92 -7.08 24.45
C LYS A 206 -1.80 -7.39 22.96
N LEU A 207 -0.63 -7.88 22.53
CA LEU A 207 -0.36 -8.21 21.13
C LEU A 207 -1.15 -9.44 20.69
N LEU A 208 -1.27 -10.46 21.55
CA LEU A 208 -2.08 -11.65 21.28
C LEU A 208 -3.57 -11.29 21.12
N LYS A 209 -4.10 -10.48 22.04
CA LYS A 209 -5.49 -10.01 21.96
C LYS A 209 -5.75 -9.18 20.71
N TRP A 210 -4.83 -8.27 20.37
CA TRP A 210 -4.92 -7.50 19.13
C TRP A 210 -5.02 -8.40 17.89
N PHE A 211 -4.22 -9.47 17.84
CA PHE A 211 -4.24 -10.37 16.69
C PHE A 211 -5.56 -11.14 16.56
N ASP A 212 -6.16 -11.56 17.67
CA ASP A 212 -7.49 -12.17 17.67
C ASP A 212 -8.57 -11.18 17.16
N GLU A 213 -8.49 -9.92 17.57
CA GLU A 213 -9.38 -8.86 17.08
C GLU A 213 -9.16 -8.55 15.59
N TYR A 214 -7.90 -8.48 15.15
CA TYR A 214 -7.54 -8.30 13.74
C TYR A 214 -8.07 -9.45 12.87
N LYS A 215 -7.96 -10.69 13.33
CA LYS A 215 -8.46 -11.86 12.59
C LYS A 215 -9.97 -11.89 12.46
N THR A 216 -10.68 -11.49 13.51
CA THR A 216 -12.14 -11.52 13.56
C THR A 216 -12.79 -10.31 12.88
N GLU A 217 -12.03 -9.26 12.58
CA GLU A 217 -12.51 -8.14 11.77
C GLU A 217 -12.80 -8.59 10.31
N THR A 218 -13.99 -8.24 9.84
CA THR A 218 -14.53 -8.61 8.52
C THR A 218 -14.68 -7.40 7.60
N ASP A 219 -14.69 -6.20 8.15
CA ASP A 219 -14.70 -4.96 7.39
C ASP A 219 -13.27 -4.64 6.94
N ASP A 220 -13.03 -4.60 5.63
CA ASP A 220 -11.70 -4.48 5.05
C ASP A 220 -10.97 -3.20 5.50
N ASP A 221 -11.70 -2.08 5.57
CA ASP A 221 -11.14 -0.78 5.96
C ASP A 221 -10.74 -0.79 7.44
N LYS A 222 -11.62 -1.26 8.32
CA LYS A 222 -11.29 -1.42 9.75
C LYS A 222 -10.19 -2.44 9.99
N LYS A 223 -10.13 -3.49 9.18
CA LYS A 223 -9.10 -4.52 9.29
C LYS A 223 -7.73 -3.95 8.97
N LEU A 224 -7.66 -3.08 7.97
CA LEU A 224 -6.45 -2.33 7.64
C LEU A 224 -6.10 -1.33 8.73
N ASP A 225 -7.04 -0.54 9.25
CA ASP A 225 -6.79 0.36 10.38
C ASP A 225 -6.23 -0.40 11.60
N LYS A 226 -6.85 -1.53 11.94
CA LYS A 226 -6.36 -2.45 13.00
C LYS A 226 -4.96 -2.96 12.71
N PHE A 227 -4.62 -3.23 11.45
CA PHE A 227 -3.26 -3.63 11.08
C PHE A 227 -2.24 -2.53 11.44
N GLY A 228 -2.61 -1.25 11.34
CA GLY A 228 -1.76 -0.12 11.70
C GLY A 228 -1.38 -0.09 13.18
N GLU A 229 -2.31 -0.47 14.05
CA GLU A 229 -2.10 -0.57 15.51
C GLU A 229 -0.97 -1.55 15.88
N PHE A 230 -0.63 -2.50 15.00
CA PHE A 230 0.49 -3.43 15.19
C PHE A 230 1.77 -2.69 15.59
N PHE A 231 2.12 -1.62 14.87
CA PHE A 231 3.37 -0.89 15.09
C PHE A 231 3.36 -0.08 16.37
N ASP A 232 2.19 0.40 16.79
CA ASP A 232 2.00 1.09 18.08
C ASP A 232 2.11 0.12 19.27
N ILE A 233 1.68 -1.14 19.09
CA ILE A 233 1.78 -2.18 20.13
C ILE A 233 3.21 -2.70 20.29
N LEU A 234 4.00 -2.65 19.21
CA LEU A 234 5.40 -3.09 19.22
C LEU A 234 6.41 -2.04 19.73
N ASN A 235 5.97 -0.80 19.94
CA ASN A 235 6.76 0.28 20.53
C ASN A 235 6.60 0.36 22.05
#